data_AF-A0AA96XEN2-F1
#
_entry.id   AF-A0AA96XEN2-F1
#
_cell.length_a   1.000
_cell.length_b   1.000
_cell.length_c   1.000
_cell.angle_alpha   90.00
_cell.angle_beta   90.00
_cell.angle_gamma   90.00
#
_symmetry.space_group_name_H-M   'P 1'
#
loop_
_entity.id
_entity.type
_entity.pdbx_description
1 polymer ?
#
loop_
_entity_poly.entity_id
_entity_poly.type
_entity_poly.pdbx_seq_one_letter_code
_entity_poly.pdbx_strand_id
1 'polypeptide(L)'
;MTAVGELGAVAKRLRRLEKWWRPSEVGGIQQCLEEADALPERKAQAREAHRAAQDELALLRPDGTPSTQSRWRELQGTVTAQAKVLRELDAEEAALLTALSVEVWHARTRAWDEGVARINALEHGLH
;
A
#
# COMPACT_ATOMS: atom_id res chain seq x y z
N MET A 1 -15.92 3.71 -0.76
CA MET A 1 -14.62 3.78 -1.46
C MET A 1 -13.72 2.74 -0.82
N THR A 2 -13.09 1.86 -1.60
CA THR A 2 -12.19 0.83 -1.07
C THR A 2 -10.78 1.39 -0.92
N ALA A 3 -10.06 1.00 0.14
CA ALA A 3 -8.71 1.49 0.49
C ALA A 3 -7.72 1.45 -0.69
N VAL A 4 -7.87 0.48 -1.61
CA VAL A 4 -7.07 0.30 -2.83
C VAL A 4 -7.11 1.51 -3.76
N GLY A 5 -8.24 2.21 -3.86
CA GLY A 5 -8.34 3.42 -4.67
C GLY A 5 -7.75 4.67 -4.00
N GLU A 6 -7.68 4.66 -2.67
CA GLU A 6 -7.28 5.81 -1.87
C GLU A 6 -5.77 5.94 -1.77
N LEU A 7 -5.04 4.82 -1.55
CA LEU A 7 -3.57 4.82 -1.49
C LEU A 7 -2.95 5.33 -2.80
N GLY A 8 -3.40 4.81 -3.94
CA GLY A 8 -2.91 5.28 -5.26
C GLY A 8 -3.21 6.75 -5.53
N ALA A 9 -4.37 7.24 -5.07
CA ALA A 9 -4.72 8.66 -5.19
C ALA A 9 -3.82 9.55 -4.31
N VAL A 10 -3.53 9.12 -3.08
CA VAL A 10 -2.61 9.82 -2.15
C VAL A 10 -1.20 9.83 -2.71
N ALA A 11 -0.66 8.68 -3.13
CA ALA A 11 0.66 8.58 -3.74
C ALA A 11 0.82 9.49 -4.96
N LYS A 12 -0.18 9.50 -5.85
CA LYS A 12 -0.20 10.40 -7.03
C LYS A 12 -0.22 11.87 -6.65
N ARG A 13 -0.99 12.26 -5.63
CA ARG A 13 -1.03 13.65 -5.15
C ARG A 13 0.30 14.04 -4.53
N LEU A 14 0.93 13.15 -3.75
CA LEU A 14 2.20 13.41 -3.10
C LEU A 14 3.32 13.63 -4.13
N ARG A 15 3.41 12.78 -5.16
CA ARG A 15 4.38 12.94 -6.27
C ARG A 15 4.27 14.30 -6.97
N ARG A 16 3.05 14.82 -7.15
CA ARG A 16 2.86 16.17 -7.72
C ARG A 16 3.35 17.31 -6.83
N LEU A 17 3.61 17.01 -5.56
CA LEU A 17 4.08 17.97 -4.56
C LEU A 17 5.56 17.76 -4.21
N GLU A 18 6.33 17.04 -5.02
CA GLU A 18 7.73 16.68 -4.76
C GLU A 18 8.61 17.88 -4.35
N LYS A 19 8.44 19.01 -5.03
CA LYS A 19 9.13 20.27 -4.69
C LYS A 19 8.96 20.69 -3.21
N TRP A 20 7.83 20.35 -2.61
CA TRP A 20 7.46 20.76 -1.26
C TRP A 20 7.59 19.64 -0.23
N TRP A 21 8.18 18.50 -0.60
CA TRP A 21 8.48 17.46 0.36
C TRP A 21 9.40 17.97 1.47
N ARG A 22 9.29 17.36 2.64
CA ARG A 22 10.16 17.68 3.77
C ARG A 22 11.56 17.15 3.45
N PRO A 23 12.61 17.98 3.44
CA PRO A 23 13.96 17.54 3.06
C PRO A 23 14.51 16.38 3.89
N SER A 24 14.16 16.32 5.19
CA SER A 24 14.56 15.23 6.08
C SER A 24 13.89 13.89 5.78
N GLU A 25 12.71 13.92 5.13
CA GLU A 25 11.87 12.75 4.92
C GLU A 25 11.90 12.22 3.50
N VAL A 26 12.69 12.83 2.58
CA VAL A 26 12.69 12.45 1.16
C VAL A 26 12.91 10.94 0.98
N GLY A 27 13.88 10.36 1.69
CA GLY A 27 14.15 8.92 1.63
C GLY A 27 12.99 8.08 2.15
N GLY A 28 12.37 8.46 3.26
CA GLY A 28 11.20 7.76 3.81
C GLY A 28 9.96 7.86 2.91
N ILE A 29 9.72 9.04 2.33
CA ILE A 29 8.65 9.25 1.34
C ILE A 29 8.86 8.37 0.12
N GLN A 30 10.08 8.33 -0.43
CA GLN A 30 10.41 7.51 -1.58
C GLN A 30 10.18 6.03 -1.28
N GLN A 31 10.68 5.54 -0.15
CA GLN A 31 10.47 4.15 0.27
C GLN A 31 8.98 3.82 0.38
N CYS A 32 8.17 4.65 1.05
CA CYS A 32 6.74 4.41 1.17
C CYS A 32 6.02 4.45 -0.18
N LEU A 33 6.47 5.29 -1.13
CA LEU A 33 5.91 5.35 -2.47
C LEU A 33 6.26 4.10 -3.30
N GLU A 34 7.48 3.57 -3.17
CA GLU A 34 7.89 2.31 -3.81
C GLU A 34 7.12 1.12 -3.24
N GLU A 35 6.97 1.05 -1.91
CA GLU A 35 6.16 0.02 -1.24
C GLU A 35 4.70 0.10 -1.70
N ALA A 36 4.13 1.31 -1.80
CA ALA A 36 2.78 1.53 -2.29
C ALA A 36 2.58 1.10 -3.75
N ASP A 37 3.58 1.30 -4.62
CA ASP A 37 3.53 0.87 -6.02
C ASP A 37 3.63 -0.67 -6.17
N ALA A 38 4.40 -1.33 -5.30
CA ALA A 38 4.60 -2.78 -5.33
C ALA A 38 3.43 -3.56 -4.66
N LEU A 39 2.68 -2.92 -3.77
CA LEU A 39 1.64 -3.56 -2.98
C LEU A 39 0.52 -4.23 -3.81
N PRO A 40 -0.02 -3.63 -4.89
CA PRO A 40 -1.05 -4.26 -5.71
C PRO A 40 -0.61 -5.59 -6.30
N GLU A 41 0.64 -5.69 -6.75
CA GLU A 41 1.20 -6.93 -7.30
C GLU A 41 1.34 -8.00 -6.22
N ARG A 42 1.90 -7.64 -5.05
CA ARG A 42 2.02 -8.56 -3.89
C ARG A 42 0.65 -9.10 -3.46
N LYS A 43 -0.38 -8.24 -3.43
CA LYS A 43 -1.76 -8.65 -3.12
C LYS A 43 -2.35 -9.56 -4.20
N ALA A 44 -2.07 -9.29 -5.48
CA ALA A 44 -2.52 -10.15 -6.58
C ALA A 44 -1.89 -11.55 -6.50
N GLN A 45 -0.57 -11.62 -6.27
CA GLN A 45 0.17 -12.87 -6.11
C GLN A 45 -0.35 -13.69 -4.92
N ALA A 46 -0.55 -13.06 -3.75
CA ALA A 46 -1.08 -13.73 -2.57
C ALA A 46 -2.53 -14.23 -2.77
N ARG A 47 -3.37 -13.47 -3.48
CA ARG A 47 -4.75 -13.89 -3.83
C ARG A 47 -4.76 -15.09 -4.76
N GLU A 48 -3.91 -15.09 -5.77
CA GLU A 48 -3.80 -16.20 -6.71
C GLU A 48 -3.28 -17.46 -6.01
N ALA A 49 -2.24 -17.34 -5.18
CA ALA A 49 -1.73 -18.46 -4.38
C ALA A 49 -2.79 -19.02 -3.41
N HIS A 50 -3.55 -18.15 -2.76
CA HIS A 50 -4.65 -18.56 -1.89
C HIS A 50 -5.74 -19.30 -2.67
N ARG A 51 -6.15 -18.75 -3.81
CA ARG A 51 -7.16 -19.35 -4.68
C ARG A 51 -6.70 -20.72 -5.20
N ALA A 52 -5.49 -20.83 -5.72
CA ALA A 52 -4.93 -22.08 -6.21
C ALA A 52 -4.93 -23.17 -5.14
N ALA A 53 -4.56 -22.83 -3.90
CA ALA A 53 -4.60 -23.78 -2.79
C ALA A 53 -6.03 -24.21 -2.40
N GLN A 54 -7.00 -23.29 -2.47
CA GLN A 54 -8.42 -23.61 -2.24
C GLN A 54 -9.00 -24.49 -3.36
N ASP A 55 -8.67 -24.19 -4.61
CA ASP A 55 -9.11 -24.95 -5.78
C ASP A 55 -8.54 -26.38 -5.73
N GLU A 56 -7.27 -26.53 -5.37
CA GLU A 56 -6.66 -27.86 -5.22
C GLU A 56 -7.28 -28.65 -4.05
N LEU A 57 -7.52 -27.98 -2.93
CA LEU A 57 -8.17 -28.61 -1.79
C LEU A 57 -9.60 -29.09 -2.12
N ALA A 58 -10.34 -28.33 -2.93
CA ALA A 58 -11.69 -28.71 -3.37
C ALA A 58 -11.69 -29.93 -4.31
N LEU A 59 -10.60 -30.14 -5.06
CA LEU A 59 -10.43 -31.31 -5.93
C LEU A 59 -9.93 -32.55 -5.20
N LEU A 60 -9.35 -32.39 -4.00
CA LEU A 60 -8.80 -33.50 -3.22
C LEU A 60 -9.92 -34.42 -2.70
N ARG A 61 -10.02 -35.63 -3.27
CA ARG A 61 -10.99 -36.64 -2.83
C ARG A 61 -10.50 -37.35 -1.57
N PRO A 62 -11.31 -37.44 -0.50
CA PRO A 62 -10.95 -38.19 0.68
C PRO A 62 -11.02 -39.69 0.39
N ASP A 63 -9.87 -40.38 0.44
CA ASP A 63 -9.74 -41.83 0.25
C ASP A 63 -9.26 -42.56 1.51
N GLY A 64 -9.09 -41.83 2.62
CA GLY A 64 -8.65 -42.36 3.91
C GLY A 64 -7.15 -42.67 4.02
N THR A 65 -6.38 -42.52 2.93
CA THR A 65 -4.95 -42.84 2.93
C THR A 65 -4.11 -41.80 3.69
N PRO A 66 -2.96 -42.20 4.29
CA PRO A 66 -2.04 -41.25 4.92
C PRO A 66 -1.53 -40.17 3.97
N SER A 67 -1.33 -40.49 2.68
CA SER A 67 -0.91 -39.54 1.64
C SER A 67 -1.95 -38.44 1.43
N THR A 68 -3.23 -38.81 1.31
CA THR A 68 -4.32 -37.85 1.13
C THR A 68 -4.51 -36.99 2.37
N GLN A 69 -4.38 -37.57 3.57
CA GLN A 69 -4.40 -36.79 4.82
C GLN A 69 -3.22 -35.80 4.91
N SER A 70 -2.02 -36.22 4.51
CA SER A 70 -0.83 -35.35 4.49
C SER A 70 -1.01 -34.20 3.51
N ARG A 71 -1.46 -34.48 2.28
CA ARG A 71 -1.72 -33.44 1.27
C ARG A 71 -2.81 -32.47 1.71
N TRP A 72 -3.88 -32.97 2.33
CA TRP A 72 -4.94 -32.13 2.88
C TRP A 72 -4.41 -31.15 3.93
N ARG A 73 -3.58 -31.62 4.88
CA ARG A 73 -2.98 -30.76 5.91
C ARG A 73 -2.04 -29.71 5.31
N GLU A 74 -1.25 -30.10 4.32
CA GLU A 74 -0.36 -29.18 3.61
C GLU A 74 -1.15 -28.06 2.92
N LEU A 75 -2.19 -28.40 2.16
CA LEU A 75 -3.03 -27.43 1.47
C LEU A 75 -3.78 -26.51 2.44
N GLN A 76 -4.32 -27.05 3.54
CA GLN A 76 -4.91 -26.26 4.62
C GLN A 76 -3.89 -25.29 5.27
N GLY A 77 -2.66 -25.76 5.47
CA GLY A 77 -1.54 -24.94 5.94
C GLY A 77 -1.26 -23.79 4.99
N THR A 78 -1.20 -24.06 3.69
CA THR A 78 -1.00 -23.04 2.64
C THR A 78 -2.14 -22.04 2.61
N VAL A 79 -3.41 -22.48 2.61
CA VAL A 79 -4.59 -21.58 2.66
C VAL A 79 -4.51 -20.67 3.88
N THR A 80 -4.22 -21.21 5.05
CA THR A 80 -4.10 -20.44 6.30
C THR A 80 -2.95 -19.43 6.23
N ALA A 81 -1.79 -19.84 5.71
CA ALA A 81 -0.63 -18.97 5.56
C ALA A 81 -0.92 -17.82 4.60
N GLN A 82 -1.52 -18.10 3.44
CA GLN A 82 -1.85 -17.05 2.46
C GLN A 82 -2.96 -16.12 2.97
N ALA A 83 -3.94 -16.64 3.71
CA ALA A 83 -4.95 -15.80 4.36
C ALA A 83 -4.33 -14.85 5.40
N LYS A 84 -3.26 -15.28 6.09
CA LYS A 84 -2.50 -14.42 7.00
C LYS A 84 -1.73 -13.35 6.22
N VAL A 85 -1.01 -13.73 5.17
CA VAL A 85 -0.27 -12.79 4.29
C VAL A 85 -1.20 -11.70 3.76
N LEU A 86 -2.39 -12.07 3.28
CA LEU A 86 -3.37 -11.09 2.78
C LEU A 86 -3.79 -10.07 3.84
N ARG A 87 -4.00 -10.50 5.09
CA ARG A 87 -4.33 -9.58 6.19
C ARG A 87 -3.16 -8.65 6.55
N GLU A 88 -1.94 -9.17 6.50
CA GLU A 88 -0.73 -8.36 6.74
C GLU A 88 -0.57 -7.30 5.64
N LEU A 89 -0.81 -7.65 4.37
CA LEU A 89 -0.79 -6.71 3.25
C LEU A 89 -1.94 -5.67 3.34
N ASP A 90 -3.09 -6.02 3.89
CA ASP A 90 -4.18 -5.08 4.17
C ASP A 90 -3.78 -4.08 5.27
N ALA A 91 -3.09 -4.54 6.32
CA ALA A 91 -2.57 -3.68 7.38
C ALA A 91 -1.46 -2.74 6.87
N GLU A 92 -0.56 -3.26 6.03
CA GLU A 92 0.48 -2.48 5.36
C GLU A 92 -0.13 -1.39 4.47
N GLU A 93 -1.19 -1.69 3.70
CA GLU A 93 -1.91 -0.70 2.90
C GLU A 93 -2.42 0.47 3.74
N ALA A 94 -3.01 0.17 4.90
CA ALA A 94 -3.55 1.19 5.80
C ALA A 94 -2.43 2.04 6.44
N ALA A 95 -1.31 1.42 6.79
CA ALA A 95 -0.14 2.11 7.32
C ALA A 95 0.47 3.06 6.29
N LEU A 96 0.68 2.59 5.05
CA LEU A 96 1.18 3.39 3.94
C LEU A 96 0.24 4.55 3.61
N LEU A 97 -1.07 4.31 3.60
CA LEU A 97 -2.06 5.35 3.37
C LEU A 97 -1.96 6.46 4.42
N THR A 98 -1.81 6.08 5.70
CA THR A 98 -1.67 7.01 6.81
C THR A 98 -0.38 7.82 6.68
N ALA A 99 0.76 7.15 6.49
CA ALA A 99 2.07 7.78 6.38
C ALA A 99 2.11 8.78 5.21
N LEU A 100 1.73 8.35 4.01
CA LEU A 100 1.73 9.21 2.83
C LEU A 100 0.72 10.37 2.94
N SER A 101 -0.40 10.19 3.64
CA SER A 101 -1.38 11.27 3.86
C SER A 101 -0.83 12.38 4.74
N VAL A 102 -0.03 12.04 5.76
CA VAL A 102 0.68 13.02 6.59
C VAL A 102 1.65 13.84 5.74
N GLU A 103 2.39 13.19 4.84
CA GLU A 103 3.32 13.88 3.95
C GLU A 103 2.61 14.77 2.93
N VAL A 104 1.43 14.36 2.43
CA VAL A 104 0.60 15.21 1.58
C VAL A 104 0.17 16.47 2.33
N TRP A 105 -0.21 16.35 3.61
CA TRP A 105 -0.58 17.50 4.42
C TRP A 105 0.60 18.47 4.56
N HIS A 106 1.77 17.97 4.96
CA HIS A 106 2.98 18.79 5.08
C HIS A 106 3.37 19.49 3.78
N ALA A 107 3.37 18.76 2.67
CA ALA A 107 3.73 19.31 1.37
C ALA A 107 2.73 20.39 0.91
N ARG A 108 1.44 20.22 1.20
CA ARG A 108 0.42 21.25 0.93
C ARG A 108 0.62 22.51 1.75
N THR A 109 0.91 22.35 3.05
CA THR A 109 1.18 23.50 3.93
C THR A 109 2.37 24.30 3.43
N ARG A 110 3.48 23.63 3.09
CA ARG A 110 4.67 24.30 2.53
C ARG A 110 4.38 25.00 1.19
N ALA A 111 3.59 24.38 0.32
CA ALA A 111 3.19 24.98 -0.95
C ALA A 111 2.32 26.24 -0.74
N TRP A 112 1.44 26.20 0.26
CA TRP A 112 0.63 27.34 0.66
C TRP A 112 1.50 28.49 1.19
N ASP A 113 2.41 28.19 2.12
CA ASP A 113 3.30 29.19 2.74
C ASP A 113 4.20 29.88 1.70
N GLU A 114 4.75 29.13 0.74
CA GLU A 114 5.49 29.69 -0.39
C GLU A 114 4.60 30.63 -1.24
N GLY A 115 3.36 30.22 -1.48
CA GLY A 115 2.38 31.02 -2.21
C GLY A 115 2.06 32.34 -1.51
N VAL A 116 1.84 32.31 -0.19
CA VAL A 116 1.59 33.49 0.64
C VAL A 116 2.80 34.42 0.64
N ALA A 117 4.01 33.88 0.88
CA ALA A 117 5.25 34.66 0.87
C ALA A 117 5.46 35.38 -0.46
N ARG A 118 5.19 34.70 -1.58
CA ARG A 118 5.28 35.28 -2.92
C ARG A 118 4.28 36.42 -3.13
N ILE A 119 3.02 36.25 -2.72
CA ILE A 119 1.98 37.29 -2.85
C ILE A 119 2.37 38.53 -2.02
N ASN A 120 2.75 38.32 -0.76
CA ASN A 120 3.17 39.43 0.11
C ASN A 120 4.37 40.18 -0.47
N ALA A 121 5.35 39.48 -1.05
CA ALA A 121 6.50 40.11 -1.71
C ALA A 121 6.11 40.98 -2.92
N LEU A 122 5.12 40.54 -3.71
CA LEU A 122 4.60 41.32 -4.83
C LEU A 122 3.90 42.60 -4.36
N GLU A 123 3.12 42.52 -3.28
CA GLU A 123 2.43 43.68 -2.71
C GLU A 123 3.42 44.70 -2.12
N HIS A 124 4.48 44.24 -1.46
CA HIS A 124 5.51 45.13 -0.89
C HIS A 124 6.42 45.76 -1.96
N GLY A 125 6.61 45.11 -3.11
CA GLY A 125 7.39 45.66 -4.23
C GLY A 125 6.64 46.65 -5.12
N LEU A 126 5.33 46.84 -4.89
CA LEU A 126 4.47 47.81 -5.59
C LEU A 126 4.34 49.16 -4.83
N HIS A 127 4.98 49.28 -3.66
CA HIS A 127 5.08 50.49 -2.84
C HIS A 127 6.51 51.03 -2.83
#